data_AF-A0A9X4AMU1-F1
#
_entry.id   AF-A0A9X4AMU1-F1
#
_cell.length_a   1.000
_cell.length_b   1.000
_cell.length_c   1.000
_cell.angle_alpha   90.00
_cell.angle_beta   90.00
_cell.angle_gamma   90.00
#
_symmetry.space_group_name_H-M   'P 1'
#
loop_
_entity.id
_entity.type
_entity.pdbx_description
1 polymer ?
#
loop_
_entity_poly.entity_id
_entity_poly.type
_entity_poly.pdbx_seq_one_letter_code
_entity_poly.pdbx_strand_id
1 'polypeptide(L)' 'MIKHTKAGKIIFWLGFLLFMFGASPITGMVEYSPITPNKWAAISFLALGLAMIFLSNFHRKRR' A
#
# COMPACT_ATOMS: atom_id res chain seq x y z
N MET A 1 -10.01 -23.98 -2.59
CA MET A 1 -8.89 -23.06 -2.92
C MET A 1 -9.45 -21.80 -3.59
N ILE A 2 -9.59 -20.72 -2.84
CA ILE A 2 -10.12 -19.44 -3.34
C ILE A 2 -9.03 -18.84 -4.24
N LYS A 3 -9.19 -19.00 -5.56
CA LYS A 3 -8.25 -18.48 -6.55
C LYS A 3 -8.33 -16.95 -6.54
N HIS A 4 -7.46 -16.31 -5.76
CA HIS A 4 -7.05 -14.94 -6.08
C HIS A 4 -6.55 -14.94 -7.52
N THR A 5 -7.12 -14.08 -8.36
CA THR A 5 -6.55 -13.79 -9.68
C THR A 5 -5.10 -13.35 -9.45
N LYS A 6 -4.12 -13.88 -10.20
CA LYS A 6 -2.69 -13.54 -10.02
C LYS A 6 -2.49 -12.02 -9.95
N ALA A 7 -3.27 -11.27 -10.73
CA ALA A 7 -3.36 -9.81 -10.71
C ALA A 7 -3.72 -9.21 -9.34
N GLY A 8 -4.76 -9.70 -8.65
CA GLY A 8 -5.15 -9.19 -7.33
C GLY A 8 -4.03 -9.37 -6.30
N LYS A 9 -3.34 -10.52 -6.34
CA LYS A 9 -2.19 -10.78 -5.44
C LYS A 9 -1.02 -9.83 -5.71
N ILE A 10 -0.73 -9.51 -6.97
CA ILE A 10 0.32 -8.54 -7.34
C ILE A 10 -0.04 -7.14 -6.84
N ILE A 11 -1.29 -6.70 -7.08
CA ILE A 11 -1.77 -5.38 -6.63
C ILE A 11 -1.75 -5.28 -5.09
N PHE A 12 -2.06 -6.38 -4.39
CA PHE A 12 -1.98 -6.45 -2.93
C PHE A 12 -0.54 -6.22 -2.44
N TRP A 13 0.42 -6.97 -3.00
CA TRP A 13 1.82 -6.86 -2.61
C TRP A 13 2.39 -5.47 -2.93
N LEU A 14 2.01 -4.90 -4.07
CA LEU A 14 2.43 -3.54 -4.44
C LEU A 14 1.86 -2.49 -3.48
N GLY A 15 0.56 -2.55 -3.19
CA GLY A 15 -0.09 -1.65 -2.23
C GLY A 15 0.47 -1.80 -0.81
N PHE A 16 0.80 -3.03 -0.40
CA PHE A 16 1.43 -3.31 0.89
C PHE A 16 2.83 -2.70 1.02
N LEU A 17 3.65 -2.78 -0.04
CA LEU A 17 4.95 -2.12 -0.10
C LEU A 17 4.81 -0.59 0.02
N LEU A 18 3.90 0.03 -0.75
CA LEU A 18 3.64 1.47 -0.64
C LEU A 18 3.16 1.86 0.77
N PHE A 19 2.31 1.04 1.38
CA PHE A 19 1.83 1.26 2.73
C PHE A 19 2.96 1.26 3.76
N MET A 20 3.89 0.29 3.69
CA MET A 20 5.05 0.26 4.59
C MET A 20 5.97 1.46 4.37
N PHE A 21 6.21 1.88 3.12
CA PHE A 21 7.00 3.07 2.82
C PHE A 21 6.38 4.36 3.35
N GLY A 22 5.05 4.48 3.33
CA GLY A 22 4.35 5.61 3.96
C GLY A 22 4.33 5.54 5.49
N ALA A 23 4.19 4.34 6.06
CA ALA A 23 4.09 4.13 7.52
C ALA A 23 5.43 4.26 8.25
N SER A 24 6.54 3.89 7.60
CA SER A 24 7.88 3.92 8.20
C SER A 24 8.30 5.33 8.69
N PRO A 25 8.17 6.41 7.90
CA PRO A 25 8.45 7.76 8.38
C PRO A 25 7.41 8.31 9.36
N ILE A 26 6.16 7.83 9.33
CA ILE A 26 5.12 8.24 10.28
C ILE A 26 5.36 7.65 11.67
N THR A 27 5.84 6.41 11.72
CA THR A 27 6.17 5.69 12.97
C THR A 27 7.54 6.06 13.54
N GLY A 28 8.31 6.87 12.81
CA GLY A 28 9.68 7.26 13.20
C GLY A 28 10.71 6.16 13.01
N MET A 29 10.38 5.08 12.29
CA MET A 29 11.32 4.00 11.99
C MET A 29 12.36 4.39 10.93
N VAL A 30 12.03 5.31 10.03
CA VAL A 30 12.93 5.80 8.96
C VAL A 30 12.74 7.30 8.78
N GLU A 31 13.81 8.06 8.53
CA GLU A 31 13.70 9.50 8.26
C GLU A 31 13.02 9.79 6.92
N TYR A 32 12.47 11.00 6.80
CA TYR A 32 11.86 11.48 5.55
C TYR A 32 12.90 11.46 4.41
N SER A 33 12.56 10.79 3.33
CA SER A 33 13.41 10.66 2.14
C SER A 33 12.95 11.63 1.04
N PRO A 34 13.71 11.83 -0.06
CA PRO A 34 13.25 12.66 -1.18
C PRO A 34 11.90 12.17 -1.77
N ILE A 35 11.58 10.89 -1.57
CA ILE A 35 10.36 10.24 -2.02
C ILE A 35 9.19 10.56 -1.08
N THR A 36 9.47 10.75 0.21
CA THR A 36 8.50 11.15 1.25
C THR A 36 9.06 12.36 2.01
N PRO A 37 9.08 13.55 1.40
CA PRO A 37 9.82 14.70 1.94
C PRO A 37 9.16 15.33 3.17
N ASN A 38 7.89 15.03 3.42
CA ASN A 38 7.14 15.57 4.54
C ASN A 38 6.09 14.58 5.04
N LYS A 39 5.58 14.87 6.25
CA LYS A 39 4.52 14.07 6.90
C LYS A 39 3.28 13.92 6.03
N TRP A 40 2.91 14.97 5.31
CA TRP A 40 1.74 14.97 4.42
C TRP A 40 1.90 14.04 3.23
N ALA A 41 3.08 14.01 2.60
CA ALA A 41 3.39 13.06 1.53
C ALA A 41 3.39 11.63 2.05
N ALA A 42 4.00 11.37 3.21
CA ALA A 42 3.96 10.05 3.83
C ALA A 42 2.52 9.57 4.10
N ILE A 43 1.64 10.46 4.58
CA ILE A 43 0.21 10.17 4.78
C ILE A 43 -0.47 9.86 3.44
N SER A 44 -0.17 10.61 2.39
CA SER A 44 -0.71 10.35 1.04
C SER A 44 -0.27 8.98 0.50
N PHE A 45 1.00 8.60 0.69
CA PHE A 45 1.51 7.28 0.33
C PHE A 45 0.84 6.17 1.13
N LEU A 46 0.63 6.39 2.43
CA LEU A 46 -0.07 5.45 3.31
C LEU A 46 -1.53 5.27 2.89
N ALA A 47 -2.23 6.36 2.57
CA ALA A 47 -3.60 6.34 2.06
C ALA A 47 -3.71 5.66 0.68
N LEU A 48 -2.76 5.91 -0.23
CA LEU A 48 -2.67 5.25 -1.53
C LEU A 48 -2.41 3.74 -1.41
N GLY A 49 -1.48 3.35 -0.53
CA GLY A 49 -1.19 1.94 -0.24
C GLY A 49 -2.42 1.21 0.29
N LEU A 50 -3.13 1.82 1.26
CA LEU A 50 -4.41 1.32 1.77
C LEU A 50 -5.47 1.20 0.67
N ALA A 51 -5.64 2.23 -0.15
CA ALA A 51 -6.60 2.22 -1.25
C ALA A 51 -6.29 1.09 -2.25
N MET A 52 -5.03 0.87 -2.61
CA MET A 52 -4.60 -0.25 -3.46
C MET A 52 -4.87 -1.62 -2.83
N ILE A 53 -4.63 -1.77 -1.53
CA ILE A 53 -4.92 -3.01 -0.79
C ILE A 53 -6.43 -3.29 -0.81
N PHE A 54 -7.26 -2.28 -0.54
CA PHE A 54 -8.72 -2.40 -0.62
C PHE A 54 -9.19 -2.71 -2.05
N LEU A 55 -8.62 -2.06 -3.05
CA LEU A 55 -8.96 -2.29 -4.47
C LEU A 55 -8.53 -3.67 -4.96
N SER A 56 -7.41 -4.20 -4.43
CA SER A 56 -7.01 -5.59 -4.64
C SER A 56 -8.04 -6.56 -4.07
N ASN A 57 -8.60 -6.25 -2.90
CA ASN A 57 -9.65 -7.06 -2.29
C ASN A 57 -10.98 -6.97 -3.07
N PHE A 58 -11.24 -5.87 -3.79
CA PHE A 58 -12.35 -5.78 -4.75
C PHE A 58 -12.11 -6.61 -6.02
N HIS A 59 -10.85 -6.71 -6.48
CA HIS A 59 -10.43 -7.61 -7.57
C HIS A 59 -10.31 -9.08 -7.15
N ARG A 60 -10.58 -9.39 -5.88
CA ARG A 60 -10.72 -10.75 -5.39
C ARG A 60 -12.01 -11.31 -5.95
N LYS A 61 -11.87 -12.03 -7.08
CA LYS A 61 -12.90 -12.78 -7.81
C LYS A 61 -14.15 -13.00 -6.95
N ARG A 62 -15.19 -12.17 -7.18
CA ARG A 62 -16.55 -12.48 -6.70
C ARG A 62 -16.84 -13.90 -7.15
N ARG A 63 -17.02 -14.80 -6.19
CA ARG A 63 -17.70 -16.06 -6.42
C ARG A 63 -19.19 -15.78 -6.46
#